data_AF-A0A7C3NB83-F1
#
_entry.id   AF-A0A7C3NB83-F1
#
_cell.length_a   1.000
_cell.length_b   1.000
_cell.length_c   1.000
_cell.angle_alpha   90.00
_cell.angle_beta   90.00
_cell.angle_gamma   90.00
#
_symmetry.space_group_name_H-M   'P 1'
#
loop_
_entity.id
_entity.type
_entity.pdbx_description
1 polymer ?
#
loop_
_entity_poly.entity_id
_entity_poly.type
_entity_poly.pdbx_seq_one_letter_code
_entity_poly.pdbx_strand_id
1 'polypeptide(L)'
;MNMVQPSGTSLEHFSGFSIYLNSLVQKDETLYLLAREKESGERRLLVRGLVDGFEGEQLAHTGIWACPLSPQNAFQLRQRLTWLSPQPLGLAPSFGFGDRLGCATPGHVQAARGAALQPVFAQQSVRENARTGRTPQQVLDDAMWGVFQAGWRQPWGADADHLKTLDDLLSFVSAGYTFFTVDPGELVDHAASEAALVELRRKAAQLPWHLLKSSLSDMRQAYQDRTFRLQGLELSFDELTLFCAAVKYGRAIAHVAQMYARLAELMSGQTFDFEVSVDETDTPTTVGEHFFIASELERLGIRFTSLAPRFPGRFEKGVDYLGDLPALRAELSEHVAVMRHFGSYKLSLHSGSDKFSLYPAFAELTGGRVHVKTAGTSYLEALRLLARLEPELFGEILNFARQRYPSDRLSYHVSARIEAVPPAEALSEAELPSLLEQFDARQVLHVTFGSVLGRFGNRLVAALVSHEQAYAEGLQAHFKKHLAPFAPLAG
;
A
#
# COMPACT_ATOMS: atom_id res chain seq x y z
N MET A 1 33.56 4.35 -26.70
CA MET A 1 34.03 2.97 -26.49
C MET A 1 32.86 2.05 -26.82
N ASN A 2 32.96 1.31 -27.92
CA ASN A 2 31.88 0.46 -28.44
C ASN A 2 31.61 -0.68 -27.46
N MET A 3 30.54 -0.57 -26.67
CA MET A 3 30.03 -1.70 -25.90
C MET A 3 29.19 -2.57 -26.81
N VAL A 4 29.82 -3.59 -27.39
CA VAL A 4 29.13 -4.73 -27.99
C VAL A 4 28.56 -5.55 -26.83
N GLN A 5 27.24 -5.53 -26.67
CA GLN A 5 26.51 -6.40 -25.74
C GLN A 5 26.04 -7.68 -26.45
N PRO A 6 25.76 -8.77 -25.71
CA PRO A 6 25.63 -10.12 -26.27
C PRO A 6 24.28 -10.32 -26.95
N SER A 7 24.18 -9.88 -28.19
CA SER A 7 23.26 -10.28 -29.27
C SER A 7 23.55 -9.29 -30.40
N GLY A 8 23.56 -9.70 -31.66
CA GLY A 8 23.89 -8.84 -32.82
C GLY A 8 22.90 -7.70 -33.09
N THR A 9 22.44 -6.98 -32.07
CA THR A 9 21.50 -5.86 -32.13
C THR A 9 22.30 -4.57 -32.05
N SER A 10 22.62 -3.98 -33.21
CA SER A 10 23.21 -2.63 -33.27
C SER A 10 22.23 -1.62 -32.66
N LEU A 11 22.74 -0.73 -31.79
CA LEU A 11 21.98 0.39 -31.22
C LEU A 11 21.45 1.36 -32.29
N GLU A 12 21.97 1.28 -33.52
CA GLU A 12 21.53 2.09 -34.67
C GLU A 12 20.06 1.87 -35.03
N HIS A 13 19.49 0.69 -34.75
CA HIS A 13 18.07 0.41 -35.00
C HIS A 13 17.11 1.14 -34.04
N PHE A 14 17.63 1.81 -33.02
CA PHE A 14 16.84 2.53 -32.01
C PHE A 14 17.03 4.05 -32.04
N SER A 15 17.53 4.61 -33.15
CA SER A 15 17.94 6.02 -33.24
C SER A 15 16.83 7.03 -32.88
N GLY A 16 15.56 6.72 -33.16
CA GLY A 16 14.38 7.51 -32.78
C GLY A 16 13.96 7.42 -31.30
N PHE A 17 14.63 6.59 -30.51
CA PHE A 17 14.23 6.26 -29.14
C PHE A 17 15.34 6.53 -28.13
N SER A 18 14.93 6.91 -26.92
CA SER A 18 15.72 6.90 -25.70
C SER A 18 15.40 5.61 -24.94
N ILE A 19 16.39 4.73 -24.77
CA ILE A 19 16.17 3.36 -24.29
C ILE A 19 16.35 3.22 -22.78
N TYR A 20 15.51 2.40 -22.14
CA TYR A 20 15.68 2.01 -20.74
C TYR A 20 16.48 0.71 -20.65
N LEU A 21 17.81 0.81 -20.56
CA LEU A 21 18.71 -0.35 -20.63
C LEU A 21 18.39 -1.47 -19.63
N ASN A 22 17.93 -1.13 -18.41
CA ASN A 22 17.58 -2.12 -17.40
C ASN A 22 16.34 -2.98 -17.77
N SER A 23 15.56 -2.54 -18.75
CA SER A 23 14.40 -3.27 -19.29
C SER A 23 14.73 -4.16 -20.48
N LEU A 24 16.00 -4.18 -20.93
CA LEU A 24 16.42 -5.05 -22.02
C LEU A 24 16.34 -6.51 -21.56
N VAL A 25 15.44 -7.28 -22.17
CA VAL A 25 15.23 -8.69 -21.87
C VAL A 25 15.20 -9.47 -23.17
N GLN A 26 16.09 -10.45 -23.29
CA GLN A 26 15.96 -11.50 -24.29
C GLN A 26 15.39 -12.75 -23.62
N LYS A 27 14.30 -13.27 -24.17
CA LYS A 27 13.73 -14.57 -23.80
C LYS A 27 13.50 -15.35 -25.09
N ASP A 28 14.14 -16.52 -25.18
CA ASP A 28 14.19 -17.32 -26.41
C ASP A 28 14.73 -16.45 -27.58
N GLU A 29 14.01 -16.41 -28.70
CA GLU A 29 14.34 -15.59 -29.86
C GLU A 29 13.70 -14.20 -29.84
N THR A 30 13.01 -13.83 -28.75
CA THR A 30 12.31 -12.55 -28.63
C THR A 30 13.01 -11.59 -27.68
N LEU A 31 13.23 -10.38 -28.17
CA LEU A 31 13.79 -9.26 -27.41
C LEU A 31 12.66 -8.29 -27.06
N TYR A 32 12.63 -7.89 -25.78
CA TYR A 32 11.76 -6.87 -25.23
C TYR A 32 12.62 -5.73 -24.70
N LEU A 33 12.19 -4.51 -24.96
CA LEU A 33 12.87 -3.32 -24.47
C LEU A 33 11.86 -2.20 -24.28
N LEU A 34 11.84 -1.57 -23.12
CA LEU A 34 11.09 -0.33 -22.96
C LEU A 34 11.91 0.84 -23.50
N ALA A 35 11.26 1.74 -24.22
CA ALA A 35 11.90 2.95 -24.71
C ALA A 35 10.93 4.14 -24.70
N ARG A 36 11.47 5.35 -24.84
CA ARG A 36 10.73 6.60 -25.01
C ARG A 36 11.03 7.17 -26.38
N GLU A 37 10.01 7.49 -27.14
CA GLU A 37 10.16 8.14 -28.43
C GLU A 37 10.67 9.57 -28.24
N LYS A 38 11.68 9.97 -29.02
CA LYS A 38 12.33 11.28 -28.86
C LYS A 38 11.46 12.45 -29.29
N GLU A 39 10.59 12.23 -30.28
CA GLU A 39 9.74 13.28 -30.85
C GLU A 39 8.48 13.52 -30.00
N SER A 40 7.73 12.47 -29.68
CA SER A 40 6.47 12.56 -28.92
C SER A 40 6.67 12.54 -27.40
N GLY A 41 7.79 11.99 -26.92
CA GLY A 41 7.99 11.69 -25.50
C GLY A 41 7.21 10.49 -24.99
N GLU A 42 6.44 9.80 -25.85
CA GLU A 42 5.64 8.63 -25.47
C GLU A 42 6.51 7.42 -25.16
N ARG A 43 6.10 6.63 -24.15
CA ARG A 43 6.74 5.34 -23.86
C ARG A 43 6.16 4.25 -24.78
N ARG A 44 7.04 3.38 -25.27
CA ARG A 44 6.72 2.23 -26.12
C ARG A 44 7.44 0.98 -25.61
N LEU A 45 6.77 -0.15 -25.70
CA LEU A 45 7.42 -1.46 -25.64
C LEU A 45 7.94 -1.77 -27.05
N LEU A 46 9.23 -2.01 -27.18
CA LEU A 46 9.86 -2.47 -28.40
C LEU A 46 10.00 -4.00 -28.34
N VAL A 47 9.48 -4.68 -29.36
CA VAL A 47 9.52 -6.15 -29.48
C VAL A 47 10.17 -6.55 -30.79
N ARG A 48 11.17 -7.43 -30.74
CA ARG A 48 11.79 -8.04 -31.93
C ARG A 48 11.78 -9.55 -31.77
N GLY A 49 11.11 -10.27 -32.68
CA GLY A 49 10.89 -11.72 -32.57
C GLY A 49 9.40 -12.04 -32.62
N LEU A 50 8.90 -12.85 -31.69
CA LEU A 50 7.49 -13.26 -31.64
C LEU A 50 6.59 -12.14 -31.10
N VAL A 51 5.69 -11.64 -31.96
CA VAL A 51 4.83 -10.47 -31.67
C VAL A 51 3.35 -10.81 -31.49
N ASP A 52 2.96 -12.09 -31.62
CA ASP A 52 1.56 -12.51 -31.65
C ASP A 52 0.71 -11.94 -30.49
N GLY A 53 -0.38 -11.26 -30.80
CA GLY A 53 -1.29 -10.68 -29.81
C GLY A 53 -0.84 -9.36 -29.19
N PHE A 54 0.39 -8.89 -29.45
CA PHE A 54 0.75 -7.49 -29.19
C PHE A 54 0.09 -6.58 -30.23
N GLU A 55 -0.37 -5.42 -29.77
CA GLU A 55 -0.84 -4.31 -30.59
C GLU A 55 0.33 -3.34 -30.81
N GLY A 56 0.51 -2.82 -32.03
CA GLY A 56 1.58 -1.88 -32.34
C GLY A 56 1.85 -1.77 -33.83
N GLU A 57 2.92 -1.07 -34.16
CA GLU A 57 3.37 -0.88 -35.55
C GLU A 57 4.81 -1.35 -35.73
N GLN A 58 5.12 -1.88 -36.91
CA GLN A 58 6.48 -2.29 -37.23
C GLN A 58 7.30 -1.08 -37.69
N LEU A 59 8.44 -0.85 -37.03
CA LEU A 59 9.40 0.16 -37.44
C LEU A 59 10.09 -0.28 -38.74
N ALA A 60 9.95 0.56 -39.77
CA ALA A 60 10.41 0.30 -41.12
C ALA A 60 11.85 -0.25 -41.16
N HIS A 61 12.02 -1.39 -41.85
CA HIS A 61 13.31 -2.03 -42.12
C HIS A 61 14.12 -2.52 -40.90
N THR A 62 13.54 -2.57 -39.70
CA THR A 62 14.25 -3.04 -38.48
C THR A 62 13.80 -4.41 -37.96
N GLY A 63 12.59 -4.85 -38.32
CA GLY A 63 11.96 -6.03 -37.71
C GLY A 63 11.48 -5.81 -36.27
N ILE A 64 11.52 -4.58 -35.76
CA ILE A 64 11.09 -4.19 -34.41
C ILE A 64 9.65 -3.67 -34.48
N TRP A 65 8.82 -4.09 -33.53
CA TRP A 65 7.49 -3.55 -33.30
C TRP A 65 7.51 -2.54 -32.16
N ALA A 66 6.93 -1.37 -32.38
CA ALA A 66 6.67 -0.37 -31.36
C ALA A 66 5.22 -0.50 -30.88
N CYS A 67 5.08 -0.97 -29.65
CA CYS A 67 3.80 -1.27 -29.02
C CYS A 67 3.45 -0.18 -27.98
N PRO A 68 2.23 0.39 -27.98
CA PRO A 68 1.80 1.27 -26.89
C PRO A 68 1.75 0.50 -25.56
N LEU A 69 1.85 1.22 -24.45
CA LEU A 69 1.72 0.63 -23.10
C LEU A 69 0.25 0.39 -22.73
N SER A 70 -0.49 -0.35 -23.58
CA SER A 70 -1.91 -0.67 -23.39
C SER A 70 -2.09 -1.85 -22.40
N PRO A 71 -3.29 -2.01 -21.79
CA PRO A 71 -3.59 -3.17 -20.96
C PRO A 71 -3.42 -4.50 -21.70
N GLN A 72 -3.75 -4.55 -22.99
CA GLN A 72 -3.53 -5.73 -23.84
C GLN A 72 -2.04 -6.07 -23.94
N ASN A 73 -1.19 -5.08 -24.24
CA ASN A 73 0.26 -5.30 -24.33
C ASN A 73 0.88 -5.63 -22.96
N ALA A 74 0.37 -5.05 -21.88
CA ALA A 74 0.77 -5.38 -20.52
C ALA A 74 0.43 -6.85 -20.19
N PHE A 75 -0.78 -7.31 -20.51
CA PHE A 75 -1.18 -8.70 -20.37
C PHE A 75 -0.29 -9.63 -21.20
N GLN A 76 -0.08 -9.33 -22.47
CA GLN A 76 0.79 -10.10 -23.38
C GLN A 76 2.23 -10.21 -22.87
N LEU A 77 2.76 -9.13 -22.29
CA LEU A 77 4.09 -9.14 -21.73
C LEU A 77 4.17 -10.00 -20.46
N ARG A 78 3.19 -9.91 -19.55
CA ARG A 78 3.13 -10.73 -18.33
C ARG A 78 3.02 -12.23 -18.62
N GLN A 79 2.28 -12.62 -19.66
CA GLN A 79 2.20 -14.02 -20.09
C GLN A 79 3.57 -14.58 -20.51
N ARG A 80 4.41 -13.73 -21.12
CA ARG A 80 5.73 -14.13 -21.63
C ARG A 80 6.82 -13.98 -20.58
N LEU A 81 6.77 -12.93 -19.77
CA LEU A 81 7.75 -12.62 -18.72
C LEU A 81 7.05 -12.73 -17.36
N THR A 82 6.88 -13.96 -16.88
CA THR A 82 6.00 -14.26 -15.73
C THR A 82 6.37 -13.59 -14.41
N TRP A 83 7.63 -13.15 -14.24
CA TRP A 83 8.05 -12.33 -13.08
C TRP A 83 7.45 -10.92 -13.06
N LEU A 84 6.83 -10.48 -14.17
CA LEU A 84 6.07 -9.24 -14.25
C LEU A 84 4.63 -9.39 -13.75
N SER A 85 4.18 -10.59 -13.40
CA SER A 85 2.93 -10.78 -12.66
C SER A 85 3.22 -10.66 -11.17
N PRO A 86 2.38 -9.95 -10.39
CA PRO A 86 2.50 -9.98 -8.95
C PRO A 86 2.19 -11.39 -8.42
N GLN A 87 2.65 -11.68 -7.21
CA GLN A 87 2.35 -12.93 -6.52
C GLN A 87 2.18 -12.70 -5.02
N PRO A 88 1.45 -13.59 -4.31
CA PRO A 88 1.36 -13.55 -2.85
C PRO A 88 2.76 -13.65 -2.21
N LEU A 89 2.98 -12.87 -1.17
CA LEU A 89 4.24 -12.80 -0.43
C LEU A 89 4.16 -13.59 0.89
N GLY A 90 2.97 -13.99 1.32
CA GLY A 90 2.73 -14.78 2.52
C GLY A 90 3.25 -14.09 3.78
N LEU A 91 3.99 -14.85 4.59
CA LEU A 91 4.53 -14.40 5.88
C LEU A 91 5.91 -13.75 5.79
N ALA A 92 6.47 -13.57 4.58
CA ALA A 92 7.71 -12.81 4.42
C ALA A 92 7.47 -11.35 4.85
N PRO A 93 8.44 -10.69 5.51
CA PRO A 93 8.30 -9.29 5.86
C PRO A 93 8.16 -8.47 4.58
N SER A 94 7.21 -7.53 4.54
CA SER A 94 6.82 -6.86 3.30
C SER A 94 6.57 -5.37 3.47
N PHE A 95 6.74 -4.61 2.40
CA PHE A 95 6.59 -3.16 2.40
C PHE A 95 5.74 -2.68 1.22
N GLY A 96 4.70 -1.92 1.51
CA GLY A 96 3.78 -1.29 0.58
C GLY A 96 4.34 0.00 0.00
N PHE A 97 4.50 0.06 -1.31
CA PHE A 97 5.00 1.21 -2.06
C PHE A 97 3.87 1.88 -2.84
N GLY A 98 2.85 2.39 -2.15
CA GLY A 98 1.70 3.02 -2.79
C GLY A 98 2.10 4.21 -3.67
N ASP A 99 1.49 4.27 -4.85
CA ASP A 99 1.75 5.27 -5.88
C ASP A 99 0.43 5.79 -6.44
N ARG A 100 0.10 7.05 -6.11
CA ARG A 100 -1.09 7.76 -6.59
C ARG A 100 -0.92 8.36 -7.99
N LEU A 101 0.31 8.35 -8.51
CA LEU A 101 0.74 9.09 -9.70
C LEU A 101 0.96 8.16 -10.91
N GLY A 102 1.34 6.90 -10.67
CA GLY A 102 1.58 5.90 -11.72
C GLY A 102 2.98 5.96 -12.33
N CYS A 103 3.92 6.65 -11.70
CA CYS A 103 5.29 6.80 -12.20
C CYS A 103 6.39 6.70 -11.12
N ALA A 104 6.05 6.29 -9.88
CA ALA A 104 7.00 6.21 -8.78
C ALA A 104 7.74 4.86 -8.71
N THR A 105 7.18 3.81 -9.28
CA THR A 105 7.71 2.44 -9.15
C THR A 105 9.19 2.27 -9.54
N PRO A 106 9.74 2.94 -10.58
CA PRO A 106 11.19 2.87 -10.84
C PRO A 106 12.05 3.33 -9.64
N GLY A 107 11.65 4.40 -8.96
CA GLY A 107 12.32 4.88 -7.74
C GLY A 107 12.09 3.93 -6.55
N HIS A 108 10.89 3.36 -6.43
CA HIS A 108 10.60 2.33 -5.42
C HIS A 108 11.47 1.09 -5.61
N VAL A 109 11.67 0.62 -6.85
CA VAL A 109 12.57 -0.49 -7.16
C VAL A 109 14.00 -0.16 -6.76
N GLN A 110 14.48 1.06 -7.02
CA GLN A 110 15.81 1.50 -6.59
C GLN A 110 15.98 1.49 -5.05
N ALA A 111 14.91 1.75 -4.30
CA ALA A 111 14.92 1.67 -2.84
C ALA A 111 14.86 0.21 -2.33
N ALA A 112 14.03 -0.62 -2.95
CA ALA A 112 13.79 -2.00 -2.56
C ALA A 112 14.98 -2.94 -2.84
N ARG A 113 15.85 -2.60 -3.80
CA ARG A 113 17.06 -3.39 -4.11
C ARG A 113 17.96 -3.50 -2.88
N GLY A 114 18.14 -4.73 -2.39
CA GLY A 114 18.96 -5.04 -1.21
C GLY A 114 18.26 -4.79 0.13
N ALA A 115 16.97 -4.41 0.12
CA ALA A 115 16.19 -4.30 1.34
C ALA A 115 15.72 -5.69 1.83
N ALA A 116 15.52 -5.80 3.14
CA ALA A 116 15.01 -7.02 3.78
C ALA A 116 13.52 -7.30 3.51
N LEU A 117 12.78 -6.28 3.09
CA LEU A 117 11.32 -6.32 2.95
C LEU A 117 10.94 -6.60 1.48
N GLN A 118 10.05 -7.56 1.28
CA GLN A 118 9.48 -7.86 -0.04
C GLN A 118 8.55 -6.72 -0.49
N PRO A 119 8.68 -6.22 -1.72
CA PRO A 119 7.92 -5.05 -2.17
C PRO A 119 6.51 -5.40 -2.62
N VAL A 120 5.54 -4.59 -2.21
CA VAL A 120 4.21 -4.52 -2.80
C VAL A 120 4.16 -3.22 -3.62
N PHE A 121 4.42 -3.32 -4.93
CA PHE A 121 4.58 -2.13 -5.80
C PHE A 121 3.24 -1.58 -6.31
N ALA A 122 2.24 -2.44 -6.50
CA ALA A 122 0.89 -1.99 -6.82
C ALA A 122 0.09 -1.94 -5.52
N GLN A 123 -0.11 -0.75 -4.97
CA GLN A 123 -0.94 -0.58 -3.78
C GLN A 123 -1.71 0.73 -3.92
N GLN A 124 -3.04 0.63 -3.86
CA GLN A 124 -3.91 1.79 -3.80
C GLN A 124 -5.23 1.40 -3.15
N SER A 125 -5.77 2.28 -2.31
CA SER A 125 -7.08 2.06 -1.70
C SER A 125 -8.22 2.39 -2.65
N VAL A 126 -9.40 1.78 -2.45
CA VAL A 126 -10.63 2.12 -3.19
C VAL A 126 -10.92 3.62 -3.15
N ARG A 127 -10.70 4.25 -1.99
CA ARG A 127 -10.82 5.70 -1.79
C ARG A 127 -9.84 6.50 -2.66
N GLU A 128 -8.60 6.04 -2.79
CA GLU A 128 -7.60 6.67 -3.64
C GLU A 128 -7.89 6.46 -5.13
N ASN A 129 -8.39 5.28 -5.53
CA ASN A 129 -8.87 5.02 -6.90
C ASN A 129 -9.95 6.03 -7.29
N ALA A 130 -10.98 6.20 -6.44
CA ALA A 130 -12.05 7.17 -6.67
C ALA A 130 -11.53 8.62 -6.79
N ARG A 131 -10.55 9.01 -5.96
CA ARG A 131 -10.00 10.39 -5.95
C ARG A 131 -9.04 10.69 -7.09
N THR A 132 -8.32 9.67 -7.56
CA THR A 132 -7.35 9.81 -8.67
C THR A 132 -8.02 9.56 -10.02
N GLY A 133 -9.22 8.98 -10.05
CA GLY A 133 -9.87 8.52 -11.27
C GLY A 133 -9.17 7.30 -11.90
N ARG A 134 -8.27 6.64 -11.17
CA ARG A 134 -7.50 5.49 -11.65
C ARG A 134 -8.23 4.19 -11.34
N THR A 135 -8.25 3.29 -12.31
CA THR A 135 -8.78 1.93 -12.17
C THR A 135 -7.75 0.98 -11.54
N PRO A 136 -8.17 -0.15 -10.95
CA PRO A 136 -7.24 -1.19 -10.47
C PRO A 136 -6.27 -1.68 -11.56
N GLN A 137 -6.74 -1.82 -12.80
CA GLN A 137 -5.93 -2.22 -13.95
C GLN A 137 -4.80 -1.22 -14.23
N GLN A 138 -5.09 0.08 -14.23
CA GLN A 138 -4.07 1.11 -14.44
C GLN A 138 -3.01 1.09 -13.33
N VAL A 139 -3.42 0.95 -12.06
CA VAL A 139 -2.47 0.87 -10.94
C VAL A 139 -1.53 -0.33 -11.10
N LEU A 140 -2.07 -1.49 -11.47
CA LEU A 140 -1.25 -2.70 -11.68
C LEU A 140 -0.31 -2.55 -12.88
N ASP A 141 -0.82 -2.05 -14.01
CA ASP A 141 -0.03 -1.91 -15.23
C ASP A 141 1.09 -0.87 -15.05
N ASP A 142 0.82 0.28 -14.41
CA ASP A 142 1.82 1.30 -14.11
C ASP A 142 2.96 0.73 -13.23
N ALA A 143 2.61 -0.04 -12.19
CA ALA A 143 3.59 -0.73 -11.36
C ALA A 143 4.39 -1.76 -12.17
N MET A 144 3.73 -2.58 -12.98
CA MET A 144 4.38 -3.59 -13.83
C MET A 144 5.36 -2.95 -14.81
N TRP A 145 4.98 -1.84 -15.47
CA TRP A 145 5.85 -1.11 -16.37
C TRP A 145 7.05 -0.51 -15.65
N GLY A 146 6.88 -0.06 -14.40
CA GLY A 146 8.00 0.39 -13.56
C GLY A 146 8.93 -0.75 -13.15
N VAL A 147 8.39 -1.91 -12.78
CA VAL A 147 9.14 -3.15 -12.50
C VAL A 147 9.97 -3.57 -13.72
N PHE A 148 9.35 -3.58 -14.91
CA PHE A 148 10.02 -3.89 -16.17
C PHE A 148 11.11 -2.86 -16.51
N GLN A 149 10.77 -1.56 -16.45
CA GLN A 149 11.72 -0.46 -16.70
C GLN A 149 12.98 -0.58 -15.83
N ALA A 150 12.79 -0.86 -14.54
CA ALA A 150 13.87 -0.90 -13.58
C ALA A 150 14.58 -2.27 -13.50
N GLY A 151 14.18 -3.25 -14.32
CA GLY A 151 14.79 -4.58 -14.37
C GLY A 151 14.63 -5.38 -13.07
N TRP A 152 13.49 -5.24 -12.39
CA TRP A 152 13.17 -6.05 -11.21
C TRP A 152 12.65 -7.43 -11.63
N ARG A 153 13.21 -8.49 -11.03
CA ARG A 153 12.92 -9.90 -11.38
C ARG A 153 12.57 -10.77 -10.16
N GLN A 154 12.55 -10.18 -8.98
CA GLN A 154 12.24 -10.88 -7.74
C GLN A 154 10.72 -10.84 -7.48
N PRO A 155 10.19 -11.65 -6.55
CA PRO A 155 8.80 -11.55 -6.10
C PRO A 155 8.37 -10.11 -5.78
N TRP A 156 7.13 -9.77 -6.11
CA TRP A 156 6.49 -8.52 -5.71
C TRP A 156 4.97 -8.71 -5.62
N GLY A 157 4.32 -7.94 -4.77
CA GLY A 157 2.87 -8.05 -4.50
C GLY A 157 2.04 -6.92 -5.12
N ALA A 158 0.73 -7.17 -5.22
CA ALA A 158 -0.28 -6.19 -5.60
C ALA A 158 -1.44 -6.21 -4.58
N ASP A 159 -1.58 -5.13 -3.81
CA ASP A 159 -2.51 -4.98 -2.69
C ASP A 159 -3.71 -4.08 -3.02
N ALA A 160 -4.90 -4.68 -2.96
CA ALA A 160 -6.18 -4.02 -3.04
C ALA A 160 -6.54 -3.50 -1.64
N ASP A 161 -6.20 -2.23 -1.40
CA ASP A 161 -6.18 -1.69 -0.05
C ASP A 161 -7.55 -1.15 0.40
N HIS A 162 -7.87 -1.26 1.69
CA HIS A 162 -9.14 -0.83 2.30
C HIS A 162 -10.42 -1.22 1.52
N LEU A 163 -10.56 -2.49 1.16
CA LEU A 163 -11.79 -3.04 0.58
C LEU A 163 -12.90 -3.11 1.63
N LYS A 164 -14.01 -2.42 1.37
CA LYS A 164 -15.16 -2.38 2.28
C LYS A 164 -16.34 -3.22 1.80
N THR A 165 -16.52 -3.36 0.49
CA THR A 165 -17.70 -3.99 -0.10
C THR A 165 -17.33 -5.19 -0.97
N LEU A 166 -18.27 -6.12 -1.14
CA LEU A 166 -18.09 -7.28 -2.00
C LEU A 166 -18.02 -6.89 -3.49
N ASP A 167 -18.64 -5.77 -3.86
CA ASP A 167 -18.73 -5.29 -5.24
C ASP A 167 -17.36 -4.83 -5.78
N ASP A 168 -16.51 -4.31 -4.89
CA ASP A 168 -15.17 -3.86 -5.26
C ASP A 168 -14.26 -5.03 -5.71
N LEU A 169 -14.46 -6.22 -5.12
CA LEU A 169 -13.55 -7.38 -5.26
C LEU A 169 -13.31 -7.79 -6.71
N LEU A 170 -14.37 -7.84 -7.53
CA LEU A 170 -14.27 -8.37 -8.89
C LEU A 170 -13.27 -7.58 -9.75
N SER A 171 -13.22 -6.25 -9.58
CA SER A 171 -12.36 -5.38 -10.38
C SER A 171 -10.87 -5.60 -10.07
N PHE A 172 -10.53 -5.81 -8.81
CA PHE A 172 -9.17 -6.11 -8.36
C PHE A 172 -8.74 -7.54 -8.72
N VAL A 173 -9.62 -8.53 -8.53
CA VAL A 173 -9.34 -9.91 -8.94
C VAL A 173 -9.11 -9.99 -10.45
N SER A 174 -9.98 -9.34 -11.24
CA SER A 174 -9.87 -9.34 -12.71
C SER A 174 -8.60 -8.65 -13.21
N ALA A 175 -8.14 -7.61 -12.51
CA ALA A 175 -6.87 -6.95 -12.84
C ALA A 175 -5.66 -7.85 -12.54
N GLY A 176 -5.76 -8.75 -11.56
CA GLY A 176 -4.68 -9.67 -11.17
C GLY A 176 -4.02 -9.32 -9.83
N TYR A 177 -4.75 -8.70 -8.91
CA TYR A 177 -4.27 -8.46 -7.55
C TYR A 177 -4.08 -9.77 -6.78
N THR A 178 -3.11 -9.77 -5.88
CA THR A 178 -2.68 -10.99 -5.15
C THR A 178 -2.71 -10.81 -3.64
N PHE A 179 -2.98 -9.60 -3.18
CA PHE A 179 -3.13 -9.24 -1.80
C PHE A 179 -4.41 -8.39 -1.66
N PHE A 180 -5.27 -8.74 -0.72
CA PHE A 180 -6.55 -8.09 -0.48
C PHE A 180 -6.67 -7.68 0.98
N THR A 181 -6.84 -6.38 1.23
CA THR A 181 -6.97 -5.83 2.57
C THR A 181 -8.41 -5.44 2.82
N VAL A 182 -9.09 -6.17 3.70
CA VAL A 182 -10.48 -5.90 4.08
C VAL A 182 -10.52 -4.97 5.28
N ASP A 183 -11.27 -3.89 5.14
CA ASP A 183 -11.54 -2.90 6.18
C ASP A 183 -13.04 -2.96 6.56
N PRO A 184 -13.39 -3.64 7.65
CA PRO A 184 -14.74 -3.69 8.17
C PRO A 184 -15.01 -2.57 9.20
N GLY A 185 -14.22 -1.49 9.22
CA GLY A 185 -14.25 -0.45 10.25
C GLY A 185 -15.64 0.15 10.49
N GLU A 186 -16.45 0.33 9.44
CA GLU A 186 -17.84 0.83 9.52
C GLU A 186 -18.79 -0.11 10.29
N LEU A 187 -18.40 -1.36 10.49
CA LEU A 187 -19.16 -2.37 11.21
C LEU A 187 -18.64 -2.60 12.64
N VAL A 188 -17.61 -1.85 13.06
CA VAL A 188 -17.11 -1.86 14.43
C VAL A 188 -18.02 -1.01 15.31
N ASP A 189 -18.56 -1.59 16.39
CA ASP A 189 -19.42 -0.86 17.33
C ASP A 189 -18.55 -0.11 18.35
N HIS A 190 -18.17 1.14 18.04
CA HIS A 190 -17.32 1.96 18.90
C HIS A 190 -17.90 2.18 20.30
N ALA A 191 -19.23 2.26 20.43
CA ALA A 191 -19.92 2.45 21.70
C ALA A 191 -19.82 1.24 22.64
N ALA A 192 -19.38 0.08 22.15
CA ALA A 192 -19.16 -1.10 22.99
C ALA A 192 -18.12 -0.85 24.10
N SER A 193 -17.10 -0.04 23.82
CA SER A 193 -15.99 0.22 24.75
C SER A 193 -16.44 0.94 26.03
N GLU A 194 -17.58 1.65 25.98
CA GLU A 194 -18.12 2.46 27.08
C GLU A 194 -19.45 1.90 27.61
N ALA A 195 -19.97 0.83 27.01
CA ALA A 195 -21.29 0.29 27.33
C ALA A 195 -21.29 -0.52 28.63
N ALA A 196 -22.36 -0.39 29.40
CA ALA A 196 -22.59 -1.23 30.59
C ALA A 196 -22.85 -2.70 30.19
N LEU A 197 -22.50 -3.64 31.06
CA LEU A 197 -22.63 -5.08 30.82
C LEU A 197 -24.06 -5.51 30.40
N VAL A 198 -25.10 -4.91 30.97
CA VAL A 198 -26.49 -5.20 30.59
C VAL A 198 -26.78 -4.87 29.13
N GLU A 199 -26.23 -3.76 28.65
CA GLU A 199 -26.38 -3.31 27.27
C GLU A 199 -25.53 -4.17 26.32
N LEU A 200 -24.30 -4.49 26.73
CA LEU A 200 -23.44 -5.42 25.98
C LEU A 200 -24.10 -6.79 25.82
N ARG A 201 -24.73 -7.35 26.87
CA ARG A 201 -25.49 -8.61 26.77
C ARG A 201 -26.64 -8.51 25.77
N ARG A 202 -27.38 -7.40 25.78
CA ARG A 202 -28.47 -7.13 24.83
C ARG A 202 -27.94 -7.08 23.39
N LYS A 203 -26.86 -6.35 23.15
CA LYS A 203 -26.22 -6.25 21.83
C LYS A 203 -25.64 -7.59 21.36
N ALA A 204 -25.00 -8.33 22.24
CA ALA A 204 -24.42 -9.65 21.93
C ALA A 204 -25.50 -10.65 21.49
N ALA A 205 -26.70 -10.62 22.09
CA ALA A 205 -27.83 -11.44 21.65
C ALA A 205 -28.30 -11.12 20.22
N GLN A 206 -27.96 -9.95 19.68
CA GLN A 206 -28.34 -9.47 18.34
C GLN A 206 -27.21 -9.60 17.31
N LEU A 207 -26.06 -10.17 17.69
CA LEU A 207 -24.99 -10.45 16.76
C LEU A 207 -25.46 -11.44 15.69
N PRO A 208 -24.89 -11.40 14.47
CA PRO A 208 -25.26 -12.29 13.38
C PRO A 208 -24.66 -13.69 13.59
N TRP A 209 -25.11 -14.40 14.62
CA TRP A 209 -24.60 -15.71 15.06
C TRP A 209 -24.60 -16.77 13.94
N HIS A 210 -25.56 -16.68 13.02
CA HIS A 210 -25.61 -17.55 11.83
C HIS A 210 -24.43 -17.33 10.88
N LEU A 211 -24.03 -16.08 10.62
CA LEU A 211 -22.84 -15.77 9.81
C LEU A 211 -21.55 -16.13 10.56
N LEU A 212 -21.56 -15.94 11.88
CA LEU A 212 -20.46 -16.34 12.76
C LEU A 212 -20.36 -17.86 12.96
N LYS A 213 -21.30 -18.66 12.44
CA LYS A 213 -21.34 -20.13 12.61
C LYS A 213 -21.10 -20.55 14.06
N SER A 214 -21.76 -19.86 14.99
CA SER A 214 -21.57 -20.02 16.43
C SER A 214 -22.84 -19.60 17.18
N SER A 215 -22.81 -19.62 18.50
CA SER A 215 -23.86 -19.09 19.36
C SER A 215 -23.27 -18.34 20.56
N LEU A 216 -24.11 -17.57 21.26
CA LEU A 216 -23.71 -16.91 22.50
C LEU A 216 -23.19 -17.93 23.55
N SER A 217 -23.81 -19.12 23.60
CA SER A 217 -23.39 -20.19 24.52
C SER A 217 -22.01 -20.71 24.17
N ASP A 218 -21.75 -20.97 22.88
CA ASP A 218 -20.47 -21.49 22.42
C ASP A 218 -19.34 -20.49 22.66
N MET A 219 -19.59 -19.19 22.40
CA MET A 219 -18.64 -18.12 22.71
C MET A 219 -18.31 -18.08 24.21
N ARG A 220 -19.31 -18.11 25.10
CA ARG A 220 -19.07 -18.12 26.55
C ARG A 220 -18.26 -19.33 26.96
N GLN A 221 -18.58 -20.51 26.42
CA GLN A 221 -17.84 -21.74 26.69
C GLN A 221 -16.38 -21.65 26.22
N ALA A 222 -16.12 -21.00 25.09
CA ALA A 222 -14.80 -20.88 24.49
C ALA A 222 -13.87 -19.89 25.20
N TYR A 223 -14.42 -18.81 25.77
CA TYR A 223 -13.61 -17.70 26.31
C TYR A 223 -13.84 -17.40 27.78
N GLN A 224 -15.08 -17.44 28.26
CA GLN A 224 -15.44 -16.87 29.55
C GLN A 224 -14.74 -17.60 30.70
N ASP A 225 -14.14 -16.83 31.61
CA ASP A 225 -13.40 -17.30 32.77
C ASP A 225 -12.24 -18.24 32.43
N ARG A 226 -11.80 -18.24 31.16
CA ARG A 226 -10.59 -18.93 30.70
C ARG A 226 -9.40 -17.99 30.70
N THR A 227 -8.24 -18.55 30.99
CA THR A 227 -6.94 -17.89 30.88
C THR A 227 -6.15 -18.49 29.73
N PHE A 228 -5.74 -17.65 28.79
CA PHE A 228 -4.87 -17.98 27.67
C PHE A 228 -3.45 -17.55 28.00
N ARG A 229 -2.51 -18.50 27.99
CA ARG A 229 -1.10 -18.24 28.26
C ARG A 229 -0.35 -18.06 26.94
N LEU A 230 0.15 -16.85 26.71
CA LEU A 230 0.97 -16.48 25.57
C LEU A 230 2.43 -16.34 26.01
N GLN A 231 3.32 -15.94 25.10
CA GLN A 231 4.73 -15.72 25.43
C GLN A 231 4.88 -14.48 26.33
N GLY A 232 4.98 -14.68 27.64
CA GLY A 232 5.18 -13.61 28.62
C GLY A 232 3.93 -12.80 28.96
N LEU A 233 2.75 -13.26 28.55
CA LEU A 233 1.47 -12.59 28.77
C LEU A 233 0.37 -13.61 29.10
N GLU A 234 -0.43 -13.35 30.13
CA GLU A 234 -1.65 -14.10 30.42
C GLU A 234 -2.87 -13.23 30.11
N LEU A 235 -3.78 -13.73 29.27
CA LEU A 235 -5.03 -13.06 28.92
C LEU A 235 -6.20 -13.82 29.54
N SER A 236 -7.03 -13.13 30.32
CA SER A 236 -8.27 -13.67 30.85
C SER A 236 -9.47 -12.90 30.33
N PHE A 237 -10.53 -13.62 29.97
CA PHE A 237 -11.79 -13.01 29.54
C PHE A 237 -12.83 -13.15 30.64
N ASP A 238 -12.97 -12.10 31.45
CA ASP A 238 -14.18 -11.94 32.24
C ASP A 238 -15.38 -11.63 31.33
N GLU A 239 -16.59 -11.63 31.91
CA GLU A 239 -17.79 -11.41 31.13
C GLU A 239 -17.82 -10.02 30.47
N LEU A 240 -17.29 -8.98 31.12
CA LEU A 240 -17.27 -7.64 30.56
C LEU A 240 -16.35 -7.56 29.34
N THR A 241 -15.12 -8.06 29.47
CA THR A 241 -14.10 -8.08 28.42
C THR A 241 -14.57 -8.89 27.21
N LEU A 242 -15.13 -10.08 27.45
CA LEU A 242 -15.65 -10.94 26.38
C LEU A 242 -16.77 -10.26 25.61
N PHE A 243 -17.78 -9.75 26.32
CA PHE A 243 -18.92 -9.14 25.66
C PHE A 243 -18.56 -7.82 24.97
N CYS A 244 -17.62 -7.05 25.52
CA CYS A 244 -17.09 -5.87 24.86
C CYS A 244 -16.44 -6.23 23.52
N ALA A 245 -15.50 -7.19 23.50
CA ALA A 245 -14.84 -7.63 22.26
C ALA A 245 -15.84 -8.19 21.23
N ALA A 246 -16.76 -9.05 21.69
CA ALA A 246 -17.77 -9.65 20.83
C ALA A 246 -18.73 -8.63 20.21
N VAL A 247 -19.21 -7.66 20.98
CA VAL A 247 -20.09 -6.61 20.48
C VAL A 247 -19.35 -5.67 19.56
N LYS A 248 -18.13 -5.25 19.94
CA LYS A 248 -17.31 -4.33 19.16
C LYS A 248 -16.96 -4.88 17.78
N TYR A 249 -16.57 -6.17 17.68
CA TYR A 249 -16.07 -6.74 16.42
C TYR A 249 -16.94 -7.83 15.80
N GLY A 250 -17.98 -8.35 16.46
CA GLY A 250 -18.72 -9.50 15.95
C GLY A 250 -19.38 -9.27 14.58
N ARG A 251 -19.86 -8.06 14.30
CA ARG A 251 -20.38 -7.71 12.95
C ARG A 251 -19.26 -7.56 11.93
N ALA A 252 -18.15 -6.93 12.31
CA ALA A 252 -16.97 -6.79 11.48
C ALA A 252 -16.39 -8.16 11.08
N ILE A 253 -16.25 -9.10 12.02
CA ILE A 253 -15.77 -10.46 11.79
C ILE A 253 -16.71 -11.22 10.83
N ALA A 254 -18.03 -11.10 11.02
CA ALA A 254 -19.00 -11.72 10.12
C ALA A 254 -18.85 -11.20 8.68
N HIS A 255 -18.65 -9.89 8.50
CA HIS A 255 -18.41 -9.30 7.18
C HIS A 255 -17.09 -9.74 6.55
N VAL A 256 -16.01 -9.79 7.34
CA VAL A 256 -14.72 -10.33 6.89
C VAL A 256 -14.88 -11.77 6.40
N ALA A 257 -15.68 -12.60 7.07
CA ALA A 257 -15.97 -13.96 6.63
C ALA A 257 -16.69 -14.01 5.27
N GLN A 258 -17.63 -13.09 5.03
CA GLN A 258 -18.32 -12.96 3.74
C GLN A 258 -17.37 -12.49 2.63
N MET A 259 -16.54 -11.48 2.91
CA MET A 259 -15.52 -10.99 1.99
C MET A 259 -14.52 -12.09 1.62
N TYR A 260 -14.04 -12.84 2.60
CA TYR A 260 -13.13 -13.97 2.38
C TYR A 260 -13.76 -15.07 1.53
N ALA A 261 -15.00 -15.47 1.84
CA ALA A 261 -15.72 -16.48 1.07
C ALA A 261 -15.90 -16.05 -0.40
N ARG A 262 -16.34 -14.80 -0.61
CA ARG A 262 -16.51 -14.25 -1.96
C ARG A 262 -15.20 -14.17 -2.73
N LEU A 263 -14.13 -13.75 -2.06
CA LEU A 263 -12.80 -13.70 -2.66
C LEU A 263 -12.28 -15.09 -3.01
N ALA A 264 -12.46 -16.09 -2.14
CA ALA A 264 -12.06 -17.47 -2.42
C ALA A 264 -12.79 -18.06 -3.64
N GLU A 265 -14.07 -17.72 -3.84
CA GLU A 265 -14.82 -18.06 -5.07
C GLU A 265 -14.19 -17.39 -6.30
N LEU A 266 -13.97 -16.07 -6.25
CA LEU A 266 -13.44 -15.30 -7.36
C LEU A 266 -12.02 -15.74 -7.75
N MET A 267 -11.17 -16.07 -6.77
CA MET A 267 -9.80 -16.54 -7.00
C MET A 267 -9.76 -17.97 -7.56
N SER A 268 -10.86 -18.73 -7.52
CA SER A 268 -10.99 -20.05 -8.16
C SER A 268 -9.84 -21.02 -7.82
N GLY A 269 -9.45 -21.08 -6.54
CA GLY A 269 -8.38 -21.95 -6.04
C GLY A 269 -6.96 -21.37 -6.14
N GLN A 270 -6.78 -20.17 -6.70
CA GLN A 270 -5.51 -19.45 -6.64
C GLN A 270 -5.24 -18.96 -5.21
N THR A 271 -3.97 -18.94 -4.82
CA THR A 271 -3.52 -18.41 -3.53
C THR A 271 -3.52 -16.88 -3.55
N PHE A 272 -3.83 -16.27 -2.41
CA PHE A 272 -3.77 -14.83 -2.21
C PHE A 272 -3.38 -14.52 -0.76
N ASP A 273 -2.76 -13.36 -0.57
CA ASP A 273 -2.59 -12.75 0.74
C ASP A 273 -3.91 -12.06 1.14
N PHE A 274 -4.30 -12.19 2.40
CA PHE A 274 -5.53 -11.64 2.93
C PHE A 274 -5.27 -10.93 4.25
N GLU A 275 -5.54 -9.63 4.30
CA GLU A 275 -5.36 -8.82 5.49
C GLU A 275 -6.70 -8.37 6.06
N VAL A 276 -6.78 -8.37 7.39
CA VAL A 276 -7.90 -7.78 8.12
C VAL A 276 -7.39 -6.51 8.82
N SER A 277 -7.95 -5.36 8.44
CA SER A 277 -7.58 -4.06 9.00
C SER A 277 -8.63 -3.55 9.96
N VAL A 278 -8.26 -3.22 11.19
CA VAL A 278 -9.11 -2.53 12.17
C VAL A 278 -8.39 -1.30 12.75
N ASP A 279 -7.54 -0.67 11.94
CA ASP A 279 -6.72 0.48 12.32
C ASP A 279 -7.51 1.81 12.33
N GLU A 280 -8.51 1.95 11.46
CA GLU A 280 -9.38 3.14 11.33
C GLU A 280 -10.56 3.16 12.34
N THR A 281 -10.46 2.52 13.51
CA THR A 281 -11.50 2.55 14.57
C THR A 281 -11.38 3.77 15.50
N ASP A 282 -12.39 4.15 16.29
CA ASP A 282 -12.25 5.29 17.21
C ASP A 282 -11.28 5.02 18.38
N THR A 283 -11.42 3.85 19.00
CA THR A 283 -10.63 3.43 20.17
C THR A 283 -9.55 2.43 19.77
N PRO A 284 -8.35 2.47 20.39
CA PRO A 284 -7.31 1.48 20.19
C PRO A 284 -7.84 0.04 20.35
N THR A 285 -7.25 -0.88 19.59
CA THR A 285 -7.55 -2.30 19.68
C THR A 285 -6.85 -2.86 20.91
N THR A 286 -7.58 -3.28 21.93
CA THR A 286 -6.93 -3.88 23.11
C THR A 286 -6.30 -5.23 22.75
N VAL A 287 -5.35 -5.70 23.57
CA VAL A 287 -4.71 -7.00 23.31
C VAL A 287 -5.70 -8.16 23.39
N GLY A 288 -6.67 -8.10 24.30
CA GLY A 288 -7.78 -9.07 24.37
C GLY A 288 -8.67 -9.03 23.13
N GLU A 289 -8.95 -7.85 22.60
CA GLU A 289 -9.68 -7.69 21.33
C GLU A 289 -8.90 -8.27 20.14
N HIS A 290 -7.59 -8.01 20.06
CA HIS A 290 -6.72 -8.59 19.05
C HIS A 290 -6.74 -10.13 19.11
N PHE A 291 -6.62 -10.70 20.31
CA PHE A 291 -6.72 -12.15 20.51
C PHE A 291 -8.08 -12.69 20.08
N PHE A 292 -9.17 -12.02 20.47
CA PHE A 292 -10.53 -12.41 20.11
C PHE A 292 -10.73 -12.42 18.59
N ILE A 293 -10.31 -11.36 17.90
CA ILE A 293 -10.41 -11.26 16.42
C ILE A 293 -9.64 -12.41 15.77
N ALA A 294 -8.34 -12.57 16.09
CA ALA A 294 -7.52 -13.62 15.48
C ALA A 294 -8.09 -15.02 15.74
N SER A 295 -8.54 -15.29 16.97
CA SER A 295 -9.16 -16.57 17.33
C SER A 295 -10.44 -16.85 16.55
N GLU A 296 -11.31 -15.86 16.38
CA GLU A 296 -12.56 -16.03 15.66
C GLU A 296 -12.35 -16.17 14.14
N LEU A 297 -11.35 -15.48 13.57
CA LEU A 297 -10.97 -15.66 12.18
C LEU A 297 -10.46 -17.09 11.91
N GLU A 298 -9.59 -17.63 12.77
CA GLU A 298 -9.14 -19.03 12.66
C GLU A 298 -10.29 -20.02 12.85
N ARG A 299 -11.18 -19.79 13.83
CA ARG A 299 -12.36 -20.63 14.06
C ARG A 299 -13.27 -20.68 12.84
N LEU A 300 -13.40 -19.57 12.11
CA LEU A 300 -14.18 -19.47 10.88
C LEU A 300 -13.46 -20.08 9.66
N GLY A 301 -12.22 -20.55 9.82
CA GLY A 301 -11.43 -21.15 8.76
C GLY A 301 -10.83 -20.13 7.78
N ILE A 302 -10.74 -18.85 8.20
CA ILE A 302 -10.18 -17.78 7.38
C ILE A 302 -8.66 -17.86 7.46
N ARG A 303 -8.01 -17.99 6.30
CA ARG A 303 -6.54 -17.94 6.21
C ARG A 303 -6.12 -16.52 5.88
N PHE A 304 -5.75 -15.76 6.91
CA PHE A 304 -5.27 -14.38 6.79
C PHE A 304 -3.75 -14.33 6.97
N THR A 305 -3.09 -13.46 6.21
CA THR A 305 -1.63 -13.30 6.18
C THR A 305 -1.14 -12.15 7.03
N SER A 306 -2.01 -11.18 7.30
CA SER A 306 -1.72 -10.08 8.22
C SER A 306 -2.96 -9.51 8.89
N LEU A 307 -2.74 -8.84 10.01
CA LEU A 307 -3.76 -8.11 10.76
C LEU A 307 -3.21 -6.74 11.15
N ALA A 308 -3.96 -5.68 10.88
CA ALA A 308 -3.60 -4.31 11.26
C ALA A 308 -4.49 -3.84 12.43
N PRO A 309 -4.01 -3.91 13.69
CA PRO A 309 -4.73 -3.36 14.82
C PRO A 309 -4.59 -1.83 14.88
N ARG A 310 -5.48 -1.15 15.60
CA ARG A 310 -5.28 0.25 15.97
C ARG A 310 -4.42 0.36 17.22
N PHE A 311 -3.18 0.82 17.04
CA PHE A 311 -2.25 1.10 18.14
C PHE A 311 -2.60 2.41 18.88
N PRO A 312 -2.14 2.58 20.15
CA PRO A 312 -2.34 3.80 20.92
C PRO A 312 -1.58 5.00 20.31
N GLY A 313 -2.06 6.20 20.60
CA GLY A 313 -1.52 7.46 20.04
C GLY A 313 -2.14 7.81 18.69
N ARG A 314 -1.49 8.71 17.95
CA ARG A 314 -2.02 9.19 16.66
C ARG A 314 -1.06 8.93 15.51
N PHE A 315 -1.61 8.34 14.45
CA PHE A 315 -0.92 7.97 13.22
C PHE A 315 -1.34 8.91 12.08
N GLU A 316 -1.17 10.21 12.29
CA GLU A 316 -1.62 11.22 11.33
C GLU A 316 -0.83 11.13 10.02
N LYS A 317 -1.46 11.54 8.92
CA LYS A 317 -0.89 11.37 7.57
C LYS A 317 0.26 12.33 7.32
N GLY A 318 1.36 11.84 6.76
CA GLY A 318 2.51 12.65 6.33
C GLY A 318 3.44 13.15 7.45
N VAL A 319 3.28 12.69 8.69
CA VAL A 319 4.11 13.11 9.84
C VAL A 319 4.49 11.88 10.70
N ASP A 320 5.45 12.05 11.60
CA ASP A 320 5.83 11.01 12.56
C ASP A 320 4.72 10.77 13.61
N TYR A 321 4.87 9.70 14.39
CA TYR A 321 3.97 9.32 15.46
C TYR A 321 3.82 10.40 16.53
N LEU A 322 2.59 10.60 17.01
CA LEU A 322 2.28 11.50 18.11
C LEU A 322 1.71 10.70 19.30
N GLY A 323 2.53 10.48 20.33
CA GLY A 323 2.13 9.77 21.54
C GLY A 323 3.32 9.35 22.40
N ASP A 324 3.07 8.39 23.30
CA ASP A 324 4.07 7.84 24.22
C ASP A 324 4.73 6.60 23.59
N LEU A 325 5.98 6.77 23.12
CA LEU A 325 6.75 5.71 22.47
C LEU A 325 7.02 4.50 23.40
N PRO A 326 7.49 4.68 24.65
CA PRO A 326 7.56 3.58 25.62
C PRO A 326 6.25 2.82 25.80
N ALA A 327 5.12 3.51 25.94
CA ALA A 327 3.81 2.87 26.10
C ALA A 327 3.42 2.08 24.85
N LEU A 328 3.58 2.67 23.66
CA LEU A 328 3.33 1.97 22.39
C LEU A 328 4.21 0.74 22.23
N ARG A 329 5.49 0.82 22.63
CA ARG A 329 6.41 -0.31 22.56
C ARG A 329 5.99 -1.45 23.49
N ALA A 330 5.52 -1.13 24.69
CA ALA A 330 4.99 -2.12 25.63
C ALA A 330 3.76 -2.83 25.04
N GLU A 331 2.78 -2.07 24.56
CA GLU A 331 1.56 -2.63 23.96
C GLU A 331 1.86 -3.42 22.66
N LEU A 332 2.77 -2.93 21.82
CA LEU A 332 3.24 -3.67 20.63
C LEU A 332 3.83 -5.03 21.00
N SER A 333 4.57 -5.12 22.11
CA SER A 333 5.13 -6.40 22.56
C SER A 333 4.03 -7.41 22.92
N GLU A 334 2.91 -6.94 23.47
CA GLU A 334 1.74 -7.75 23.80
C GLU A 334 0.98 -8.18 22.54
N HIS A 335 0.78 -7.28 21.56
CA HIS A 335 0.23 -7.65 20.26
C HIS A 335 1.11 -8.66 19.51
N VAL A 336 2.44 -8.53 19.62
CA VAL A 336 3.39 -9.51 19.07
C VAL A 336 3.24 -10.87 19.77
N ALA A 337 2.99 -10.91 21.07
CA ALA A 337 2.75 -12.16 21.80
C ALA A 337 1.48 -12.87 21.27
N VAL A 338 0.41 -12.12 20.98
CA VAL A 338 -0.80 -12.64 20.33
C VAL A 338 -0.47 -13.18 18.92
N MET A 339 0.20 -12.38 18.08
CA MET A 339 0.59 -12.81 16.73
C MET A 339 1.42 -14.10 16.74
N ARG A 340 2.38 -14.23 17.67
CA ARG A 340 3.22 -15.42 17.81
C ARG A 340 2.46 -16.64 18.33
N HIS A 341 1.46 -16.44 19.18
CA HIS A 341 0.63 -17.52 19.70
C HIS A 341 -0.12 -18.25 18.57
N PHE A 342 -0.77 -17.51 17.67
CA PHE A 342 -1.44 -18.09 16.51
C PHE A 342 -0.44 -18.55 15.45
N GLY A 343 0.63 -17.76 15.23
CA GLY A 343 1.71 -18.14 14.33
C GLY A 343 1.34 -18.14 12.84
N SER A 344 0.13 -17.74 12.48
CA SER A 344 -0.45 -17.82 11.13
C SER A 344 -0.38 -16.52 10.33
N TYR A 345 0.00 -15.39 10.94
CA TYR A 345 -0.03 -14.06 10.30
C TYR A 345 1.12 -13.13 10.75
N LYS A 346 1.17 -11.95 10.12
CA LYS A 346 2.06 -10.80 10.43
C LYS A 346 1.28 -9.62 11.03
N LEU A 347 1.94 -8.79 11.83
CA LEU A 347 1.37 -7.47 12.18
C LEU A 347 1.56 -6.50 11.02
N SER A 348 0.53 -5.72 10.73
CA SER A 348 0.56 -4.72 9.67
C SER A 348 0.48 -3.30 10.23
N LEU A 349 1.43 -2.46 9.84
CA LEU A 349 1.51 -1.06 10.19
C LEU A 349 0.88 -0.22 9.08
N HIS A 350 -0.39 0.12 9.27
CA HIS A 350 -1.10 1.08 8.44
C HIS A 350 -0.71 2.52 8.75
N SER A 351 -0.95 3.43 7.80
CA SER A 351 -0.48 4.82 7.89
C SER A 351 1.02 4.91 8.21
N GLY A 352 1.79 3.92 7.74
CA GLY A 352 3.17 3.69 8.11
C GLY A 352 4.10 4.77 7.60
N SER A 353 3.75 5.50 6.54
CA SER A 353 4.56 6.61 6.00
C SER A 353 5.04 7.57 7.08
N ASP A 354 6.34 7.87 7.04
CA ASP A 354 7.04 8.83 7.88
C ASP A 354 7.00 8.54 9.40
N LYS A 355 6.58 7.34 9.82
CA LYS A 355 6.58 6.92 11.24
C LYS A 355 7.96 6.45 11.71
N PHE A 356 8.98 7.27 11.45
CA PHE A 356 10.40 6.91 11.66
C PHE A 356 10.68 6.46 13.10
N SER A 357 10.04 7.09 14.08
CA SER A 357 10.18 6.73 15.50
C SER A 357 9.66 5.32 15.84
N LEU A 358 8.74 4.76 15.04
CA LEU A 358 8.12 3.47 15.30
C LEU A 358 8.89 2.29 14.69
N TYR A 359 9.53 2.49 13.54
CA TYR A 359 10.14 1.39 12.78
C TYR A 359 11.15 0.55 13.58
N PRO A 360 12.02 1.12 14.45
CA PRO A 360 12.94 0.29 15.24
C PRO A 360 12.20 -0.71 16.14
N ALA A 361 11.11 -0.29 16.80
CA ALA A 361 10.33 -1.16 17.66
C ALA A 361 9.62 -2.26 16.87
N PHE A 362 9.05 -1.93 15.70
CA PHE A 362 8.44 -2.91 14.81
C PHE A 362 9.47 -3.91 14.27
N ALA A 363 10.61 -3.44 13.77
CA ALA A 363 11.67 -4.28 13.24
C ALA A 363 12.19 -5.29 14.28
N GLU A 364 12.44 -4.82 15.50
CA GLU A 364 12.94 -5.64 16.60
C GLU A 364 11.88 -6.63 17.11
N LEU A 365 10.70 -6.15 17.48
CA LEU A 365 9.73 -6.96 18.22
C LEU A 365 9.01 -7.98 17.33
N THR A 366 8.70 -7.62 16.08
CA THR A 366 7.95 -8.53 15.19
C THR A 366 8.78 -9.72 14.71
N GLY A 367 10.12 -9.65 14.82
CA GLY A 367 11.01 -10.75 14.44
C GLY A 367 10.83 -11.18 12.97
N GLY A 368 10.63 -10.23 12.07
CA GLY A 368 10.42 -10.49 10.63
C GLY A 368 8.97 -10.76 10.23
N ARG A 369 8.00 -10.69 11.15
CA ARG A 369 6.57 -10.84 10.85
C ARG A 369 5.86 -9.49 10.80
N VAL A 370 6.25 -8.66 9.84
CA VAL A 370 5.75 -7.30 9.68
C VAL A 370 5.37 -6.99 8.24
N HIS A 371 4.27 -6.26 8.09
CA HIS A 371 3.95 -5.52 6.87
C HIS A 371 3.90 -4.02 7.19
N VAL A 372 4.45 -3.16 6.34
CA VAL A 372 4.35 -1.69 6.50
C VAL A 372 3.72 -1.11 5.26
N LYS A 373 2.67 -0.30 5.41
CA LYS A 373 1.98 0.35 4.28
C LYS A 373 2.35 1.82 4.17
N THR A 374 2.78 2.21 2.97
CA THR A 374 2.96 3.61 2.59
C THR A 374 2.19 3.91 1.31
N ALA A 375 1.79 5.17 1.13
CA ALA A 375 1.19 5.61 -0.12
C ALA A 375 1.46 7.10 -0.38
N GLY A 376 0.92 7.98 0.46
CA GLY A 376 0.95 9.43 0.18
C GLY A 376 2.34 10.06 0.23
N THR A 377 3.36 9.40 0.80
CA THR A 377 4.72 9.96 0.82
C THR A 377 5.39 9.98 -0.57
N SER A 378 5.04 9.05 -1.47
CA SER A 378 5.49 9.10 -2.88
C SER A 378 5.01 10.39 -3.57
N TYR A 379 3.79 10.84 -3.23
CA TYR A 379 3.22 12.10 -3.70
C TYR A 379 3.89 13.33 -3.05
N LEU A 380 4.22 13.28 -1.76
CA LEU A 380 4.96 14.36 -1.11
C LEU A 380 6.36 14.53 -1.70
N GLU A 381 7.05 13.44 -2.05
CA GLU A 381 8.35 13.51 -2.72
C GLU A 381 8.23 14.02 -4.17
N ALA A 382 7.11 13.79 -4.85
CA ALA A 382 6.82 14.44 -6.13
C ALA A 382 6.69 15.95 -5.97
N LEU A 383 5.97 16.41 -4.95
CA LEU A 383 5.85 17.84 -4.65
C LEU A 383 7.18 18.46 -4.24
N ARG A 384 8.03 17.72 -3.52
CA ARG A 384 9.40 18.14 -3.19
C ARG A 384 10.26 18.36 -4.43
N LEU A 385 10.12 17.50 -5.45
CA LEU A 385 10.79 17.69 -6.73
C LEU A 385 10.31 18.97 -7.41
N LEU A 386 8.98 19.18 -7.49
CA LEU A 386 8.42 20.38 -8.09
C LEU A 386 8.85 21.65 -7.35
N ALA A 387 8.87 21.64 -6.01
CA ALA A 387 9.35 22.79 -5.24
C ALA A 387 10.79 23.20 -5.58
N ARG A 388 11.60 22.28 -6.09
CA ARG A 388 12.99 22.52 -6.49
C ARG A 388 13.18 22.84 -7.96
N LEU A 389 12.45 22.16 -8.84
CA LEU A 389 12.69 22.18 -10.29
C LEU A 389 11.59 22.90 -11.07
N GLU A 390 10.41 23.04 -10.49
CA GLU A 390 9.21 23.67 -11.07
C GLU A 390 8.52 24.57 -10.02
N PRO A 391 9.24 25.57 -9.45
CA PRO A 391 8.76 26.33 -8.28
C PRO A 391 7.45 27.08 -8.54
N GLU A 392 7.22 27.54 -9.76
CA GLU A 392 5.95 28.18 -10.17
C GLU A 392 4.77 27.21 -10.03
N LEU A 393 4.88 26.01 -10.62
CA LEU A 393 3.85 24.98 -10.53
C LEU A 393 3.63 24.54 -9.08
N PHE A 394 4.70 24.39 -8.29
CA PHE A 394 4.57 24.07 -6.88
C PHE A 394 3.85 25.18 -6.11
N GLY A 395 4.14 26.45 -6.38
CA GLY A 395 3.45 27.60 -5.78
C GLY A 395 1.95 27.61 -6.07
N GLU A 396 1.56 27.34 -7.33
CA GLU A 396 0.14 27.17 -7.70
C GLU A 396 -0.53 26.04 -6.91
N ILE A 397 0.14 24.89 -6.79
CA ILE A 397 -0.34 23.73 -6.05
C ILE A 397 -0.48 24.06 -4.56
N LEU A 398 0.52 24.71 -3.96
CA LEU A 398 0.51 25.10 -2.55
C LEU A 398 -0.70 25.99 -2.24
N ASN A 399 -0.91 27.04 -3.03
CA ASN A 399 -2.02 27.96 -2.83
C ASN A 399 -3.38 27.27 -3.01
N PHE A 400 -3.50 26.38 -4.00
CA PHE A 400 -4.71 25.59 -4.19
C PHE A 400 -4.94 24.59 -3.05
N ALA A 401 -3.91 23.89 -2.59
CA ALA A 401 -3.98 22.98 -1.45
C ALA A 401 -4.44 23.72 -0.18
N ARG A 402 -3.90 24.91 0.09
CA ARG A 402 -4.34 25.75 1.21
C ARG A 402 -5.83 26.10 1.12
N GLN A 403 -6.32 26.44 -0.07
CA GLN A 403 -7.73 26.71 -0.30
C GLN A 403 -8.62 25.47 -0.08
N ARG A 404 -8.16 24.29 -0.50
CA ARG A 404 -8.93 23.03 -0.45
C ARG A 404 -8.91 22.36 0.92
N TYR A 405 -7.86 22.60 1.71
CA TYR A 405 -7.64 21.90 2.98
C TYR A 405 -8.85 21.86 3.93
N PRO A 406 -9.60 22.96 4.17
CA PRO A 406 -10.77 22.92 5.06
C PRO A 406 -11.83 21.89 4.64
N SER A 407 -11.98 21.63 3.33
CA SER A 407 -12.93 20.64 2.80
C SER A 407 -12.33 19.24 2.77
N ASP A 408 -11.12 19.10 2.23
CA ASP A 408 -10.52 17.79 1.97
C ASP A 408 -10.11 17.06 3.26
N ARG A 409 -9.75 17.82 4.32
CA ARG A 409 -9.36 17.26 5.62
C ARG A 409 -10.46 16.49 6.34
N LEU A 410 -11.74 16.74 6.02
CA LEU A 410 -12.89 16.11 6.72
C LEU A 410 -12.89 14.58 6.63
N SER A 411 -12.20 14.04 5.62
CA SER A 411 -12.06 12.59 5.40
C SER A 411 -10.77 11.99 5.98
N TYR A 412 -10.03 12.77 6.78
CA TYR A 412 -8.75 12.38 7.37
C TYR A 412 -8.64 12.82 8.83
N HIS A 413 -7.97 12.00 9.62
CA HIS A 413 -7.55 12.39 10.96
C HIS A 413 -6.21 13.13 10.89
N VAL A 414 -6.26 14.47 10.87
CA VAL A 414 -5.09 15.39 10.79
C VAL A 414 -5.28 16.64 11.66
N SER A 415 -4.20 17.11 12.27
CA SER A 415 -4.20 18.24 13.21
C SER A 415 -3.56 19.52 12.67
N ALA A 416 -3.22 19.60 11.38
CA ALA A 416 -2.53 20.76 10.83
C ALA A 416 -3.36 22.04 10.90
N ARG A 417 -2.65 23.12 11.26
CA ARG A 417 -3.10 24.50 11.34
C ARG A 417 -2.82 25.21 10.04
N ILE A 418 -3.88 25.62 9.34
CA ILE A 418 -3.75 26.23 8.01
C ILE A 418 -3.04 27.58 8.07
N GLU A 419 -3.21 28.30 9.16
CA GLU A 419 -2.56 29.58 9.46
C GLU A 419 -1.03 29.45 9.61
N ALA A 420 -0.52 28.26 9.91
CA ALA A 420 0.91 27.97 9.97
C ALA A 420 1.52 27.67 8.59
N VAL A 421 0.69 27.54 7.55
CA VAL A 421 1.14 27.31 6.18
C VAL A 421 1.07 28.63 5.40
N PRO A 422 2.22 29.25 5.07
CA PRO A 422 2.23 30.51 4.33
C PRO A 422 1.76 30.32 2.87
N PRO A 423 1.17 31.36 2.25
CA PRO A 423 0.95 31.37 0.81
C PRO A 423 2.27 31.39 0.04
N ALA A 424 2.27 30.96 -1.22
CA ALA A 424 3.49 30.88 -2.04
C ALA A 424 4.19 32.24 -2.19
N GLU A 425 3.43 33.33 -2.28
CA GLU A 425 3.92 34.70 -2.46
C GLU A 425 4.69 35.24 -1.24
N ALA A 426 4.55 34.59 -0.08
CA ALA A 426 5.27 34.94 1.13
C ALA A 426 6.61 34.21 1.28
N LEU A 427 6.99 33.37 0.31
CA LEU A 427 8.19 32.54 0.32
C LEU A 427 9.04 32.85 -0.91
N SER A 428 10.36 32.80 -0.73
CA SER A 428 11.29 32.70 -1.85
C SER A 428 11.29 31.29 -2.43
N GLU A 429 11.71 31.14 -3.69
CA GLU A 429 11.85 29.82 -4.33
C GLU A 429 12.73 28.87 -3.53
N ALA A 430 13.78 29.39 -2.88
CA ALA A 430 14.69 28.60 -2.04
C ALA A 430 14.02 28.06 -0.75
N GLU A 431 12.94 28.69 -0.29
CA GLU A 431 12.21 28.29 0.91
C GLU A 431 11.12 27.25 0.61
N LEU A 432 10.62 27.17 -0.63
CA LEU A 432 9.53 26.26 -1.01
C LEU A 432 9.80 24.78 -0.63
N PRO A 433 10.99 24.21 -0.87
CA PRO A 433 11.26 22.82 -0.51
C PRO A 433 11.20 22.56 1.00
N SER A 434 11.45 23.58 1.84
CA SER A 434 11.45 23.44 3.30
C SER A 434 10.06 23.16 3.87
N LEU A 435 8.99 23.54 3.16
CA LEU A 435 7.61 23.21 3.53
C LEU A 435 7.40 21.70 3.65
N LEU A 436 8.12 20.91 2.86
CA LEU A 436 8.02 19.45 2.89
C LEU A 436 8.76 18.82 4.09
N GLU A 437 9.35 19.62 4.97
CA GLU A 437 9.85 19.22 6.30
C GLU A 437 8.93 19.71 7.44
N GLN A 438 7.97 20.59 7.15
CA GLN A 438 7.13 21.22 8.16
C GLN A 438 5.87 20.39 8.42
N PHE A 439 5.53 20.20 9.71
CA PHE A 439 4.38 19.42 10.15
C PHE A 439 3.08 19.84 9.43
N ASP A 440 2.69 21.12 9.54
CA ASP A 440 1.41 21.60 9.04
C ASP A 440 1.34 21.54 7.51
N ALA A 441 2.40 21.99 6.82
CA ALA A 441 2.44 22.01 5.37
C ALA A 441 2.42 20.61 4.75
N ARG A 442 3.15 19.65 5.34
CA ARG A 442 3.12 18.25 4.88
C ARG A 442 1.72 17.66 4.97
N GLN A 443 1.00 17.86 6.07
CA GLN A 443 -0.38 17.36 6.19
C GLN A 443 -1.32 18.03 5.19
N VAL A 444 -1.26 19.36 5.05
CA VAL A 444 -2.09 20.13 4.10
C VAL A 444 -1.89 19.62 2.68
N LEU A 445 -0.63 19.47 2.24
CA LEU A 445 -0.31 18.95 0.92
C LEU A 445 -0.73 17.47 0.79
N HIS A 446 -0.48 16.63 1.80
CA HIS A 446 -0.77 15.20 1.74
C HIS A 446 -2.25 14.90 1.54
N VAL A 447 -3.15 15.57 2.28
CA VAL A 447 -4.58 15.23 2.27
C VAL A 447 -5.35 15.83 1.10
N THR A 448 -4.80 16.87 0.45
CA THR A 448 -5.42 17.57 -0.68
C THR A 448 -5.06 16.98 -2.04
N PHE A 449 -4.30 15.87 -2.07
CA PHE A 449 -3.83 15.25 -3.31
C PHE A 449 -4.95 14.96 -4.33
N GLY A 450 -6.15 14.56 -3.88
CA GLY A 450 -7.26 14.28 -4.79
C GLY A 450 -7.69 15.53 -5.56
N SER A 451 -7.91 16.64 -4.85
CA SER A 451 -8.20 17.93 -5.48
C SER A 451 -7.04 18.38 -6.39
N VAL A 452 -5.80 18.28 -5.90
CA VAL A 452 -4.62 18.71 -6.65
C VAL A 452 -4.45 17.91 -7.93
N LEU A 453 -4.58 16.58 -7.89
CA LEU A 453 -4.45 15.74 -9.09
C LEU A 453 -5.61 15.97 -10.06
N GLY A 454 -6.83 16.22 -9.58
CA GLY A 454 -7.95 16.59 -10.43
C GLY A 454 -7.71 17.88 -11.22
N ARG A 455 -6.95 18.84 -10.68
CA ARG A 455 -6.69 20.14 -11.33
C ARG A 455 -5.35 20.21 -12.06
N PHE A 456 -4.30 19.66 -11.47
CA PHE A 456 -2.91 19.81 -11.91
C PHE A 456 -2.27 18.48 -12.34
N GLY A 457 -2.97 17.35 -12.26
CA GLY A 457 -2.41 16.01 -12.46
C GLY A 457 -1.59 15.87 -13.74
N ASN A 458 -2.12 16.33 -14.88
CA ASN A 458 -1.39 16.25 -16.15
C ASN A 458 -0.08 17.06 -16.14
N ARG A 459 -0.10 18.30 -15.62
CA ARG A 459 1.11 19.15 -15.51
C ARG A 459 2.12 18.56 -14.52
N LEU A 460 1.63 18.06 -13.38
CA LEU A 460 2.44 17.43 -12.35
C LEU A 460 3.15 16.18 -12.91
N VAL A 461 2.41 15.25 -13.51
CA VAL A 461 2.98 14.02 -14.07
C VAL A 461 3.94 14.33 -15.23
N ALA A 462 3.61 15.29 -16.10
CA ALA A 462 4.52 15.72 -17.17
C ALA A 462 5.85 16.23 -16.62
N ALA A 463 5.84 17.05 -15.56
CA ALA A 463 7.05 17.52 -14.89
C ALA A 463 7.83 16.37 -14.21
N LEU A 464 7.16 15.40 -13.60
CA LEU A 464 7.85 14.23 -13.05
C LEU A 464 8.51 13.39 -14.15
N VAL A 465 7.87 13.29 -15.31
CA VAL A 465 8.40 12.56 -16.47
C VAL A 465 9.60 13.28 -17.09
N SER A 466 9.59 14.61 -17.19
CA SER A 466 10.76 15.37 -17.69
C SER A 466 11.95 15.27 -16.73
N HIS A 467 11.69 15.08 -15.44
CA HIS A 467 12.69 14.96 -14.38
C HIS A 467 12.75 13.53 -13.79
N GLU A 468 12.49 12.49 -14.60
CA GLU A 468 12.25 11.12 -14.13
C GLU A 468 13.38 10.56 -13.25
N GLN A 469 14.63 10.84 -13.60
CA GLN A 469 15.81 10.37 -12.85
C GLN A 469 15.90 11.06 -11.48
N ALA A 470 15.68 12.38 -11.43
CA ALA A 470 15.70 13.14 -10.19
C ALA A 470 14.55 12.73 -9.26
N TYR A 471 13.38 12.41 -9.81
CA TYR A 471 12.27 11.86 -9.03
C TYR A 471 12.60 10.49 -8.45
N ALA A 472 13.15 9.59 -9.26
CA ALA A 472 13.55 8.25 -8.82
C ALA A 472 14.62 8.30 -7.71
N GLU A 473 15.61 9.19 -7.82
CA GLU A 473 16.64 9.41 -6.79
C GLU A 473 16.06 9.97 -5.49
N GLY A 474 15.11 10.92 -5.58
CA GLY A 474 14.40 11.45 -4.41
C GLY A 474 13.61 10.36 -3.68
N LEU A 475 12.84 9.57 -4.43
CA LEU A 475 12.14 8.39 -3.89
C LEU A 475 13.11 7.39 -3.25
N GLN A 476 14.22 7.07 -3.93
CA GLN A 476 15.22 6.15 -3.39
C GLN A 476 15.75 6.64 -2.03
N ALA A 477 16.16 7.91 -1.95
CA ALA A 477 16.68 8.50 -0.73
C ALA A 477 15.63 8.50 0.40
N HIS A 478 14.39 8.84 0.09
CA HIS A 478 13.29 8.89 1.05
C HIS A 478 12.91 7.49 1.59
N PHE A 479 12.74 6.51 0.70
CA PHE A 479 12.36 5.16 1.08
C PHE A 479 13.49 4.36 1.72
N LYS A 480 14.76 4.65 1.41
CA LYS A 480 15.89 4.06 2.17
C LYS A 480 15.82 4.38 3.67
N LYS A 481 15.33 5.57 4.06
CA LYS A 481 15.11 5.92 5.48
C LYS A 481 14.03 5.03 6.13
N HIS A 482 13.00 4.66 5.36
CA HIS A 482 11.92 3.78 5.81
C HIS A 482 12.39 2.33 5.95
N LEU A 483 13.21 1.87 5.01
CA LEU A 483 13.66 0.47 4.94
C LEU A 483 14.84 0.17 5.86
N ALA A 484 15.71 1.15 6.13
CA ALA A 484 16.94 0.96 6.89
C ALA A 484 16.74 0.36 8.31
N PRO A 485 15.72 0.76 9.10
CA PRO A 485 15.48 0.14 10.41
C PRO A 485 15.19 -1.36 10.35
N PHE A 486 14.73 -1.87 9.20
CA PHE A 486 14.42 -3.28 8.98
C PHE A 486 15.59 -4.06 8.37
N ALA A 487 16.74 -3.43 8.12
CA ALA A 487 17.93 -4.11 7.59
C ALA A 487 18.36 -5.37 8.38
N PRO A 488 18.24 -5.44 9.72
CA PRO A 488 18.55 -6.65 10.47
C PRO A 488 17.68 -7.87 10.12
N LEU A 489 16.58 -7.69 9.39
CA LEU A 489 15.73 -8.78 8.91
C LEU A 489 16.25 -9.42 7.61
N ALA A 490 17.26 -8.83 6.96
CA ALA A 490 17.92 -9.44 5.80
C ALA A 490 18.81 -10.58 6.33
N GLY A 491 18.24 -11.79 6.33
CA GLY A 491 18.95 -13.02 6.71
C GLY A 491 20.09 -13.38 5.77
#